data_AF-A0A1M6LK77-F1
#
_entry.id   AF-A0A1M6LK77-F1
#
_cell.length_a   1.000
_cell.length_b   1.000
_cell.length_c   1.000
_cell.angle_alpha   90.00
_cell.angle_beta   90.00
_cell.angle_gamma   90.00
#
_symmetry.space_group_name_H-M   'P 1'
#
loop_
_entity.id
_entity.type
_entity.pdbx_description
1 polymer ?
#
loop_
_entity_poly.entity_id
_entity_poly.type
_entity_poly.pdbx_seq_one_letter_code
_entity_poly.pdbx_strand_id
1 'polypeptide(L)' 'MSPKVALVITWLLLGLMVSNGLWVAWDARRRGKPLGEVIAWGLFSTAFFGIGLALYLMWGRHLPSENNDRKS' A
#
# COMPACT_ATOMS: atom_id res chain seq x y z
N MET A 1 -13.68 19.81 -1.72
CA MET A 1 -13.97 18.58 -2.51
C MET A 1 -15.06 17.80 -1.79
N SER A 2 -16.10 17.34 -2.49
CA SER A 2 -17.18 16.56 -1.83
C SER A 2 -16.61 15.22 -1.32
N PRO A 3 -16.92 14.79 -0.09
CA PRO A 3 -16.38 13.54 0.48
C PRO A 3 -16.71 12.31 -0.36
N LYS A 4 -17.84 12.34 -1.09
CA LYS A 4 -18.22 11.29 -2.04
C LYS A 4 -17.26 11.20 -3.24
N VAL A 5 -16.78 12.35 -3.73
CA VAL A 5 -15.84 12.42 -4.84
C VAL A 5 -14.47 11.88 -4.43
N ALA A 6 -14.01 12.24 -3.22
CA ALA A 6 -12.77 11.70 -2.68
C ALA A 6 -12.82 10.16 -2.58
N LEU A 7 -13.92 9.61 -2.07
CA LEU A 7 -14.10 8.16 -1.92
C LEU A 7 -14.08 7.42 -3.27
N VAL A 8 -14.75 7.95 -4.29
CA VAL A 8 -14.74 7.39 -5.65
C VAL A 8 -13.33 7.41 -6.25
N ILE A 9 -12.60 8.52 -6.10
CA ILE A 9 -11.22 8.64 -6.58
C ILE A 9 -10.32 7.63 -5.86
N THR A 10 -10.48 7.48 -4.54
CA THR A 10 -9.73 6.49 -3.76
C THR A 10 -9.97 5.07 -4.27
N TRP A 11 -11.23 4.69 -4.54
CA TRP A 11 -11.54 3.37 -5.08
C TRP A 11 -10.98 3.14 -6.49
N LEU A 12 -11.04 4.16 -7.35
CA LEU A 12 -10.42 4.10 -8.69
C LEU A 12 -8.90 3.93 -8.60
N LEU A 13 -8.23 4.69 -7.73
CA LEU A 13 -6.80 4.57 -7.50
C LEU A 13 -6.42 3.20 -6.94
N LEU A 14 -7.21 2.68 -5.99
CA LEU A 14 -6.99 1.35 -5.43
C LEU A 14 -7.10 0.26 -6.50
N GLY A 15 -8.17 0.31 -7.29
CA GLY A 15 -8.39 -0.63 -8.39
C GLY A 15 -7.27 -0.56 -9.42
N LEU A 16 -6.80 0.65 -9.74
CA LEU A 16 -5.68 0.87 -10.66
C LEU A 16 -4.37 0.28 -10.12
N MET A 17 -4.05 0.52 -8.84
CA MET A 17 -2.85 -0.06 -8.21
C MET A 17 -2.87 -1.58 -8.22
N VAL A 18 -3.99 -2.20 -7.82
CA VAL A 18 -4.14 -3.65 -7.76
C VAL A 18 -4.05 -4.25 -9.16
N SER A 19 -4.74 -3.66 -10.13
CA SER A 19 -4.71 -4.11 -11.53
C SER A 19 -3.32 -4.00 -12.13
N ASN A 20 -2.59 -2.91 -11.85
CA ASN A 20 -1.23 -2.72 -12.33
C ASN A 20 -0.24 -3.72 -11.70
N GLY A 21 -0.37 -3.99 -10.40
CA GLY A 21 0.45 -5.01 -9.72
C GLY A 21 0.19 -6.42 -10.26
N LEU A 22 -1.08 -6.79 -10.47
CA LEU A 22 -1.46 -8.06 -11.08
C LEU A 22 -0.97 -8.17 -12.52
N TRP A 23 -1.07 -7.09 -13.30
CA TRP A 23 -0.57 -7.04 -14.67
C TRP A 23 0.94 -7.25 -14.74
N VAL A 24 1.71 -6.57 -13.89
CA VAL A 24 3.18 -6.72 -13.82
C VAL A 24 3.55 -8.14 -13.41
N ALA A 25 2.86 -8.72 -12.41
CA ALA A 25 3.09 -10.10 -12.00
C ALA A 25 2.76 -11.10 -13.13
N TRP A 26 1.69 -10.84 -13.87
CA TRP A 26 1.26 -11.66 -15.00
C TRP A 26 2.21 -11.54 -16.21
N ASP A 27 2.65 -10.33 -16.55
CA ASP A 27 3.63 -10.06 -17.61
C ASP A 27 4.98 -10.71 -17.29
N ALA A 28 5.43 -10.61 -16.04
CA ALA A 28 6.65 -11.27 -15.58
C ALA A 28 6.54 -12.80 -15.66
N ARG A 29 5.36 -13.37 -15.38
CA ARG A 29 5.08 -14.81 -15.51
C ARG A 29 5.00 -15.27 -16.96
N ARG A 30 4.42 -14.47 -17.86
CA ARG A 30 4.25 -14.83 -19.28
C ARG A 30 5.50 -14.61 -20.13
N ARG A 31 6.36 -13.64 -19.81
CA ARG A 31 7.54 -13.31 -20.62
C ARG A 31 8.75 -14.22 -20.38
N GLY A 32 8.65 -15.25 -19.55
CA GLY A 32 9.78 -16.15 -19.26
C GLY A 32 10.98 -15.40 -18.66
N LYS A 33 10.74 -14.25 -18.02
CA LYS A 33 11.79 -13.47 -17.38
C LYS A 33 12.46 -14.34 -16.31
N PRO A 34 13.80 -14.26 -16.16
CA PRO A 34 14.52 -15.10 -15.22
C PRO A 34 13.90 -14.94 -13.83
N LEU A 35 13.65 -16.07 -13.14
CA LEU A 35 13.04 -16.10 -11.81
C LEU A 35 13.68 -15.11 -10.83
N GLY A 36 14.98 -14.83 -11.01
CA GLY A 36 15.71 -13.81 -10.26
C GLY A 36 15.11 -12.41 -10.35
N GLU A 37 14.57 -12.00 -11.50
CA GLU A 37 13.96 -10.67 -11.65
C GLU A 37 12.59 -10.60 -10.95
N VAL A 38 11.79 -11.68 -11.02
CA VAL A 38 10.53 -11.80 -10.27
C VAL A 38 10.77 -11.78 -8.77
N ILE A 39 11.78 -12.52 -8.30
CA ILE A 39 12.16 -12.58 -6.89
C ILE A 39 12.74 -11.23 -6.44
N ALA A 40 13.53 -10.55 -7.27
CA ALA A 40 14.06 -9.21 -6.96
C ALA A 40 12.93 -8.20 -6.81
N TRP A 41 11.94 -8.18 -7.71
CA TRP A 41 10.77 -7.31 -7.59
C TRP A 41 9.92 -7.65 -6.36
N GLY A 42 9.71 -8.94 -6.08
CA GLY A 42 8.99 -9.40 -4.89
C GLY A 42 9.68 -9.02 -3.59
N LEU A 43 11.00 -9.22 -3.49
CA LEU A 43 11.82 -8.82 -2.35
C LEU A 43 11.84 -7.30 -2.18
N PHE A 44 11.96 -6.56 -3.28
CA PHE A 44 11.94 -5.10 -3.27
C PHE A 44 10.59 -4.58 -2.76
N SER A 45 9.46 -5.06 -3.31
CA SER A 45 8.13 -4.69 -2.82
C SER A 45 7.91 -5.08 -1.35
N THR A 46 8.36 -6.27 -0.94
CA THR A 46 8.21 -6.73 0.45
C THR A 46 9.05 -5.89 1.41
N ALA A 47 10.27 -5.53 1.04
CA ALA A 47 11.14 -4.66 1.84
C ALA A 47 10.54 -3.26 1.98
N PHE A 48 10.06 -2.66 0.88
CA PHE A 48 9.40 -1.35 0.94
C PHE A 48 8.10 -1.39 1.74
N PHE A 49 7.32 -2.47 1.62
CA PHE A 49 6.13 -2.66 2.44
C PHE A 49 6.47 -2.79 3.93
N GLY A 50 7.52 -3.55 4.26
CA GLY A 50 8.02 -3.69 5.64
C GLY A 50 8.51 -2.36 6.22
N ILE A 51 9.24 -1.56 5.43
CA ILE A 51 9.66 -0.21 5.83
C ILE A 51 8.45 0.70 6.04
N GLY A 52 7.49 0.70 5.12
CA GLY A 52 6.26 1.48 5.25
C GLY A 52 5.45 1.09 6.49
N LEU A 53 5.34 -0.21 6.78
CA LEU A 53 4.68 -0.72 7.99
C LEU A 53 5.42 -0.30 9.27
N ALA A 54 6.75 -0.41 9.30
CA ALA A 54 7.55 0.02 10.43
C ALA A 54 7.42 1.54 10.69
N LEU A 55 7.44 2.35 9.63
CA LEU A 55 7.19 3.79 9.71
C LEU A 55 5.77 4.09 10.19
N TYR A 56 4.76 3.37 9.71
CA TYR A 56 3.38 3.52 10.16
C TYR A 56 3.23 3.21 11.65
N LEU A 57 3.83 2.13 12.14
CA LEU A 57 3.79 1.78 13.56
C LEU A 57 4.56 2.78 14.43
N MET A 58 5.72 3.26 13.95
CA MET A 58 6.50 4.29 14.64
C MET A 58 5.75 5.62 14.70
N TRP A 59 5.06 6.01 13.62
CA TRP A 59 4.21 7.19 13.58
C TRP A 59 2.92 7.01 14.39
N GLY A 60 2.36 5.80 14.41
CA GLY A 60 1.17 5.46 15.20
C GLY A 60 1.40 5.63 16.70
N ARG A 61 2.64 5.49 17.19
CA ARG A 61 3.02 5.84 18.58
C ARG A 61 2.97 7.34 18.88
N HIS A 62 2.92 8.20 17.87
CA HIS A 62 2.79 9.66 17.99
C HIS A 62 1.37 10.16 17.69
N LEU A 63 0.39 9.28 17.52
CA LEU A 63 -1.02 9.71 17.54
C LEU A 63 -1.34 10.19 18.96
N PRO A 64 -1.77 11.45 19.15
CA PRO A 64 -2.26 11.89 20.44
C PRO A 64 -3.35 10.93 20.86
N SER A 65 -3.21 10.33 22.04
CA SER A 65 -4.34 9.67 22.70
C SER A 65 -5.47 10.69 22.74
N GLU A 66 -6.52 10.47 21.97
CA GLU A 66 -7.79 11.16 22.13
C GLU A 66 -8.39 10.69 23.47
N ASN A 67 -7.79 11.15 24.58
CA ASN A 67 -8.29 10.88 25.92
C ASN A 67 -9.34 11.95 26.20
N ASN A 68 -10.55 11.68 25.71
CA ASN A 68 -11.81 11.81 26.40
C ASN A 68 -11.88 12.74 27.65
N ASP A 69 -11.67 14.04 27.48
CA ASP A 69 -12.10 15.06 28.45
C ASP A 69 -13.55 15.51 28.18
N ARG A 70 -14.44 14.55 27.93
CA ARG A 70 -15.89 14.73 28.13
C ARG A 70 -16.30 14.01 29.40
N LYS A 71 -15.95 14.58 30.56
CA LYS A 71 -16.73 14.58 31.82
C LYS A 71 -15.83 15.04 32.98
N SER A 72 -15.93 16.31 33.34
CA SER A 72 -16.29 16.75 34.69
C SER A 72 -16.50 18.24 34.72
#